data_AF-A0A3D4UWS6-F1
#
_entry.id   AF-A0A3D4UWS6-F1
#
_cell.length_a   1.000
_cell.length_b   1.000
_cell.length_c   1.000
_cell.angle_alpha   90.00
_cell.angle_beta   90.00
_cell.angle_gamma   90.00
#
_symmetry.space_group_name_H-M   'P 1'
#
loop_
_entity.id
_entity.type
_entity.pdbx_description
1 polymer ?
#
loop_
_entity_poly.entity_id
_entity_poly.type
_entity_poly.pdbx_seq_one_letter_code
_entity_poly.pdbx_strand_id
1 'polypeptide(L)' 'MVVRTLEPWISKNELCEYLKINRRILEQLYPLFTEGVHFRRKNPLKENSIKVWKATKVDQLLCESNSVLTRRLKKIA' A
#
# COMPACT_ATOMS: atom_id res chain seq x y z
N MET A 1 19.00 -5.41 15.73
CA MET A 1 19.55 -4.45 14.74
C MET A 1 18.41 -4.03 13.84
N VAL A 2 17.86 -2.81 14.00
CA VAL A 2 16.75 -2.33 13.16
C VAL A 2 17.37 -1.86 11.85
N VAL A 3 17.39 -2.74 10.85
CA VAL A 3 17.80 -2.38 9.50
C VAL A 3 16.77 -1.35 9.01
N ARG A 4 17.14 -0.08 9.06
CA ARG A 4 16.42 0.99 8.35
C ARG A 4 16.71 0.80 6.87
N THR A 5 16.15 -0.24 6.27
CA THR A 5 16.12 -0.39 4.83
C THR A 5 15.41 0.86 4.30
N LEU A 6 16.16 1.68 3.56
CA LEU A 6 15.62 2.72 2.73
C LEU A 6 14.82 2.03 1.63
N GLU A 7 13.59 1.63 1.97
CA GLU A 7 12.68 1.02 1.02
C GLU A 7 12.47 2.00 -0.15
N PRO A 8 12.74 1.56 -1.39
CA PRO A 8 12.56 2.41 -2.54
C PRO A 8 11.07 2.72 -2.71
N TRP A 9 10.77 3.98 -3.01
CA TRP A 9 9.43 4.41 -3.34
C TRP A 9 9.15 4.02 -4.80
N ILE A 10 8.19 3.12 -5.01
CA ILE A 10 7.86 2.55 -6.31
C ILE A 10 6.57 3.13 -6.87
N SER A 11 6.34 2.93 -8.17
CA SER A 11 5.12 3.43 -8.82
C SER A 11 3.89 2.56 -8.52
N LYS A 12 2.67 3.09 -8.75
CA LYS A 12 1.42 2.30 -8.60
C LYS A 12 1.45 0.98 -9.40
N ASN A 13 2.06 0.99 -10.58
CA ASN A 13 2.17 -0.20 -11.43
C ASN A 13 3.08 -1.26 -10.82
N GLU A 14 4.28 -0.86 -10.41
CA GLU A 14 5.23 -1.75 -9.75
C GLU A 14 4.66 -2.30 -8.45
N LEU A 15 3.89 -1.50 -7.71
CA LEU A 15 3.20 -1.96 -6.50
C LEU A 15 2.17 -3.05 -6.82
N CYS A 16 1.37 -2.87 -7.87
CA CYS A 16 0.40 -3.87 -8.30
C CYS A 16 1.09 -5.18 -8.73
N GLU A 17 2.22 -5.07 -9.43
CA GLU A 17 3.03 -6.21 -9.86
C GLU A 17 3.67 -6.93 -8.67
N TYR A 18 4.25 -6.18 -7.73
CA TYR A 18 4.85 -6.69 -6.50
C TYR A 18 3.84 -7.46 -5.64
N LEU A 19 2.67 -6.86 -5.39
CA LEU A 19 1.60 -7.46 -4.60
C LEU A 19 0.79 -8.50 -5.39
N LYS A 20 1.03 -8.63 -6.70
CA LYS A 20 0.21 -9.43 -7.64
C LYS A 20 -1.29 -9.14 -7.53
N ILE A 21 -1.65 -7.88 -7.29
CA ILE A 21 -3.04 -7.44 -7.19
C ILE A 21 -3.45 -6.58 -8.36
N ASN A 22 -4.74 -6.64 -8.70
CA ASN A 22 -5.33 -5.73 -9.68
C ASN A 22 -5.45 -4.31 -9.14
N ARG A 23 -5.33 -3.31 -10.02
CA ARG A 23 -5.52 -1.89 -9.66
C ARG A 23 -6.86 -1.62 -8.96
N ARG A 24 -7.92 -2.35 -9.34
CA ARG A 24 -9.24 -2.25 -8.69
C ARG A 24 -9.21 -2.63 -7.21
N ILE A 25 -8.47 -3.68 -6.87
CA ILE A 25 -8.29 -4.12 -5.48
C ILE A 25 -7.51 -3.05 -4.71
N LEU A 26 -6.44 -2.53 -5.31
CA LEU A 26 -5.68 -1.42 -4.72
C LEU A 26 -6.54 -0.16 -4.51
N GLU A 27 -7.49 0.12 -5.40
CA GLU A 27 -8.45 1.23 -5.23
C GLU A 27 -9.46 1.00 -4.11
N GLN A 28 -9.96 -0.23 -3.94
CA GLN A 28 -10.81 -0.58 -2.78
C GLN A 28 -10.06 -0.46 -1.45
N LEU A 29 -8.75 -0.73 -1.47
CA LEU A 29 -7.87 -0.63 -0.31
C LEU A 29 -7.32 0.79 -0.11
N TYR A 30 -7.50 1.68 -1.09
CA TYR A 30 -7.07 3.08 -1.01
C TYR A 30 -7.43 3.80 0.30
N PRO A 31 -8.68 3.70 0.82
CA PRO A 31 -9.03 4.31 2.10
C PRO A 31 -8.28 3.75 3.32
N LEU A 32 -7.66 2.57 3.21
CA LEU A 32 -6.84 1.99 4.28
C LEU A 32 -5.41 2.56 4.28
N PHE A 33 -4.96 3.15 3.16
CA PHE A 33 -3.61 3.67 3.05
C PHE A 33 -3.51 5.12 3.52
N THR A 34 -2.54 5.38 4.40
CA THR A 34 -2.22 6.73 4.88
C THR A 34 -1.13 7.39 4.02
N GLU A 35 -1.36 8.64 3.59
CA GLU A 35 -0.35 9.50 2.95
C GLU A 35 0.81 9.77 3.94
N GLY A 36 2.05 9.79 3.45
CA GLY A 36 3.28 9.92 4.24
C GLY A 36 3.82 8.60 4.80
N VAL A 37 2.95 7.60 5.01
CA VAL A 37 3.34 6.27 5.50
C VAL A 37 3.43 5.26 4.36
N HIS A 38 2.33 5.08 3.62
CA HIS A 38 2.18 4.06 2.57
C HIS A 38 2.42 4.63 1.18
N PHE A 39 1.98 5.86 0.95
CA PHE A 39 2.22 6.58 -0.30
C PHE A 39 2.57 8.03 -0.03
N ARG A 40 3.28 8.65 -0.97
CA ARG A 40 3.51 10.09 -0.96
C ARG A 40 3.54 10.62 -2.38
N ARG A 41 3.38 11.93 -2.53
CA ARG A 41 3.60 12.61 -3.81
C ARG A 41 5.10 12.77 -4.04
N LYS A 42 5.56 12.50 -5.26
CA LYS A 42 6.97 12.68 -5.63
C LYS A 42 7.37 14.17 -5.56
N ASN A 43 6.51 15.07 -6.04
CA ASN A 43 6.64 16.51 -5.82
C ASN A 43 5.40 17.03 -5.08
N PRO A 44 5.52 17.52 -3.84
CA PRO A 44 4.40 18.12 -3.12
C PRO A 44 3.91 19.44 -3.75
N LEU A 45 4.75 20.11 -4.55
CA LEU A 45 4.46 21.39 -5.20
C LEU A 45 3.64 21.28 -6.50
N LYS A 46 3.40 20.07 -7.02
CA LYS A 46 2.56 19.86 -8.20
C LYS A 46 1.32 19.05 -7.82
N GLU A 47 0.15 19.61 -8.12
CA GLU A 47 -1.13 18.94 -7.83
C GLU A 47 -1.28 17.61 -8.60
N ASN A 48 -0.77 17.55 -9.83
CA ASN A 48 -0.70 16.34 -10.67
C ASN A 48 0.57 15.51 -10.49
N SER A 49 1.24 15.62 -9.34
CA SER A 49 2.49 14.89 -9.15
C SER A 49 2.25 13.38 -9.00
N ILE A 50 3.19 12.60 -9.55
CA ILE A 50 3.15 11.14 -9.51
C ILE A 50 3.18 10.68 -8.04
N LYS A 51 2.19 9.86 -7.67
CA LYS A 51 2.15 9.19 -6.36
C LYS A 51 3.08 7.99 -6.38
N VAL A 52 3.97 7.94 -5.41
CA VAL A 52 4.90 6.84 -5.17
C VAL A 52 4.54 6.13 -3.88
N TRP A 53 4.81 4.83 -3.81
CA TRP A 53 4.30 3.90 -2.81
C TRP A 53 5.43 3.12 -2.16
N LYS A 54 5.27 2.75 -0.89
CA LYS A 54 6.17 1.84 -0.19
C LYS A 54 5.59 0.42 -0.23
N ALA A 55 6.27 -0.47 -0.94
CA ALA A 55 5.78 -1.81 -1.19
C ALA A 55 5.62 -2.63 0.09
N THR A 56 6.65 -2.69 0.94
CA THR A 56 6.58 -3.51 2.15
C THR A 56 5.73 -2.88 3.25
N LYS A 57 5.53 -1.55 3.27
CA LYS A 57 4.52 -0.95 4.15
C LYS A 57 3.09 -1.30 3.73
N VAL A 58 2.81 -1.27 2.43
CA VAL A 58 1.51 -1.70 1.91
C VAL A 58 1.31 -3.20 2.14
N ASP A 59 2.33 -4.02 1.90
CA ASP A 59 2.32 -5.46 2.14
C ASP A 59 2.13 -5.79 3.63
N GLN A 60 2.84 -5.12 4.53
CA GLN A 60 2.64 -5.23 5.99
C GLN A 60 1.20 -4.91 6.38
N LEU A 61 0.65 -3.80 5.88
CA LEU A 61 -0.73 -3.43 6.15
C LEU A 61 -1.70 -4.48 5.62
N LEU A 62 -1.45 -5.05 4.43
CA LEU A 62 -2.30 -6.09 3.88
C LEU A 62 -2.17 -7.42 4.62
N CYS A 63 -0.99 -7.75 5.12
CA CYS A 63 -0.75 -8.93 5.93
C CYS A 63 -1.38 -8.81 7.33
N GLU A 64 -1.23 -7.65 7.98
CA GLU A 64 -1.92 -7.34 9.25
C GLU A 64 -3.44 -7.23 9.05
N SER A 65 -3.88 -6.57 7.99
CA SER A 65 -5.30 -6.45 7.65
C SER A 65 -5.87 -7.81 7.26
N ASN A 66 -5.11 -8.75 6.67
CA ASN A 66 -5.59 -10.11 6.46
C ASN A 66 -5.92 -10.80 7.79
N SER A 67 -5.24 -10.51 8.90
CA SER A 67 -5.65 -11.04 10.22
C SER A 67 -6.96 -10.43 10.73
N VAL A 68 -7.32 -9.22 10.30
CA VAL A 68 -8.58 -8.53 10.66
C VAL A 68 -9.71 -8.84 9.66
N LEU A 69 -9.39 -8.95 8.37
CA LEU A 69 -10.27 -9.28 7.25
C LEU A 69 -10.62 -10.77 7.25
N THR A 70 -9.71 -11.67 7.60
CA THR A 70 -10.06 -13.10 7.83
C THR A 70 -10.97 -13.28 9.04
N ARG A 71 -10.84 -12.45 10.09
CA ARG A 71 -11.80 -12.43 11.20
C ARG A 71 -13.17 -11.86 10.79
N ARG A 72 -13.23 -10.89 9.87
CA ARG A 72 -14.50 -10.34 9.37
C ARG A 72 -15.16 -11.20 8.28
N LEU A 73 -14.39 -11.90 7.45
CA LEU A 73 -14.90 -12.81 6.42
C LEU A 73 -15.41 -14.13 7.02
N LYS A 74 -14.84 -14.61 8.14
CA LYS A 74 -15.41 -15.74 8.89
C LYS A 74 -16.75 -15.47 9.57
N LYS A 75 -17.21 -14.21 9.60
CA LYS A 75 -18.52 -13.84 10.17
C LYS A 75 -19.64 -13.78 9.12
N ILE A 76 -19.32 -14.09 7.86
CA ILE A 76 -20.27 -14.16 6.74
C ILE A 76 -20.21 -15.58 6.10
N ALA A 77 -19.82 -16.58 6.89
CA ALA A 77 -19.95 -18.00 6.55
C ALA A 77 -20.87 -18.65 7.60
#